data_AF-A0A8S1J1P2-F1
#
_entry.id   AF-A0A8S1J1P2-F1
#
_cell.length_a   1.000
_cell.length_b   1.000
_cell.length_c   1.000
_cell.angle_alpha   90.00
_cell.angle_beta   90.00
_cell.angle_gamma   90.00
#
_symmetry.space_group_name_H-M   'P 1'
#
loop_
_entity.id
_entity.type
_entity.pdbx_description
1 polymer ?
#
loop_
_entity_poly.entity_id
_entity_poly.type
_entity_poly.pdbx_seq_one_letter_code
_entity_poly.pdbx_strand_id
1 'polypeptide(L)'
;MFPALKRKGGASKRVPLGAILALAGQPPPDRAKSQDVQSLSDGDLRGRLGELGVDAAADAPRESLETALGIVASPDFWRRHHDLHPNKSRVKNWLWVHSRFRTQAHDLVEMAEALSKDGNAPKSNLRAKFAKFSGKIESHSQFEDTQLFKYFYDHHPSCKAEMDDLQKQHTDLRQAQGINAALEKDGADMGEVLLLLKAYEEELLRHLEAEERALVHRWLNLDAQQYKQYRTYLSWVYGAMY
;
A
#
# COMPACT_ATOMS: atom_id res chain seq x y z
N MET A 1 -35.48 -18.09 9.33
CA MET A 1 -35.90 -16.71 8.98
C MET A 1 -35.11 -15.77 9.87
N PHE A 2 -34.07 -15.11 9.35
CA PHE A 2 -33.30 -14.13 10.12
C PHE A 2 -33.83 -12.71 9.83
N PRO A 3 -33.97 -11.84 10.83
CA PRO A 3 -34.49 -10.50 10.61
C PRO A 3 -33.48 -9.66 9.83
N ALA A 4 -33.97 -9.01 8.77
CA ALA A 4 -33.19 -8.07 7.98
C ALA A 4 -32.79 -6.86 8.85
N LEU A 5 -31.50 -6.76 9.18
CA LEU A 5 -30.92 -5.56 9.76
C LEU A 5 -31.02 -4.42 8.73
N LYS A 6 -31.95 -3.49 8.94
CA LYS A 6 -32.00 -2.21 8.23
C LYS A 6 -30.73 -1.43 8.54
N ARG A 7 -29.71 -1.52 7.68
CA ARG A 7 -28.57 -0.60 7.69
C ARG A 7 -29.10 0.78 7.30
N LYS A 8 -29.15 1.70 8.26
CA LYS A 8 -29.31 3.14 7.96
C LYS A 8 -28.19 3.52 7.01
N GLY A 9 -28.53 4.05 5.83
CA GLY A 9 -27.57 4.63 4.90
C GLY A 9 -26.89 5.82 5.56
N GLY A 10 -25.75 5.58 6.22
CA GLY A 10 -24.90 6.66 6.68
C GLY A 10 -24.29 7.32 5.46
N ALA A 11 -24.55 8.62 5.28
CA ALA A 11 -23.82 9.41 4.31
C ALA A 11 -22.32 9.16 4.50
N SER A 12 -21.62 8.76 3.44
CA SER A 12 -20.18 8.52 3.47
C SER A 12 -19.50 9.79 3.95
N LYS A 13 -18.84 9.75 5.11
CA LYS A 13 -18.15 10.91 5.70
C LYS A 13 -16.90 11.22 4.90
N ARG A 14 -17.03 12.06 3.88
CA ARG A 14 -15.90 12.59 3.11
C ARG A 14 -15.00 13.48 3.99
N VAL A 15 -13.74 13.62 3.60
CA VAL A 15 -12.74 14.43 4.32
C VAL A 15 -12.97 15.90 3.99
N PRO A 16 -13.15 16.80 4.98
CA PRO A 16 -13.34 18.22 4.69
C PRO A 16 -12.14 18.81 3.94
N LEU A 17 -12.40 19.65 2.93
CA LEU A 17 -11.40 20.35 2.13
C LEU A 17 -10.34 21.05 3.01
N GLY A 18 -10.77 21.73 4.08
CA GLY A 18 -9.86 22.42 4.99
C GLY A 18 -8.85 21.50 5.68
N ALA A 19 -9.19 20.23 5.93
CA ALA A 19 -8.26 19.26 6.49
C ALA A 19 -7.18 18.85 5.48
N ILE A 20 -7.52 18.74 4.19
CA ILE A 20 -6.56 18.47 3.11
C ILE A 20 -5.55 19.62 3.01
N LEU A 21 -6.05 20.86 3.00
CA LEU A 21 -5.21 22.05 2.87
C LEU A 21 -4.29 22.26 4.09
N ALA A 22 -4.75 21.90 5.29
CA ALA A 22 -3.95 21.98 6.51
C ALA A 22 -2.76 21.00 6.52
N LEU A 23 -2.88 19.85 5.83
CA LEU A 23 -1.81 18.85 5.72
C LEU A 23 -0.78 19.21 4.66
N ALA A 24 -1.15 20.07 3.72
CA ALA A 24 -0.35 20.41 2.55
C ALA A 24 0.66 21.53 2.83
N GLY A 25 1.32 21.53 3.99
CA GLY A 25 2.29 22.55 4.40
C GLY A 25 3.16 23.03 3.22
N GLN A 26 2.90 24.26 2.78
CA GLN A 26 3.22 24.84 1.46
C GLN A 26 2.89 23.97 0.23
N PRO A 27 2.19 24.52 -0.78
CA PRO A 27 1.82 23.76 -1.97
C PRO A 27 3.08 23.21 -2.65
N PRO A 28 3.09 21.94 -3.12
CA PRO A 28 4.21 21.43 -3.90
C PRO A 28 4.39 22.34 -5.12
N PRO A 29 5.61 22.84 -5.39
CA PRO A 29 5.81 24.04 -6.21
C PRO A 29 5.38 23.94 -7.68
N ASP A 30 4.92 22.81 -8.22
CA ASP A 30 4.73 22.69 -9.67
C ASP A 30 3.66 21.71 -10.20
N ARG A 31 2.65 21.29 -9.41
CA ARG A 31 1.73 20.21 -9.88
C ARG A 31 0.25 20.54 -10.15
N ALA A 32 -0.19 21.80 -10.04
CA ALA A 32 -1.57 22.18 -10.37
C ALA A 32 -1.71 23.01 -11.67
N LYS A 33 -0.72 23.01 -12.56
CA LYS A 33 -0.79 23.68 -13.88
C LYS A 33 -0.91 22.69 -15.05
N SER A 34 -1.63 21.58 -14.88
CA SER A 34 -2.11 20.89 -16.08
C SER A 34 -3.22 21.75 -16.69
N GLN A 35 -3.14 22.08 -17.98
CA GLN A 35 -4.18 22.83 -18.70
C GLN A 35 -5.58 22.23 -18.48
N ASP A 36 -5.64 20.92 -18.23
CA ASP A 36 -6.86 20.17 -17.97
C ASP A 36 -7.60 20.63 -16.71
N VAL A 37 -6.91 20.96 -15.61
CA VAL A 37 -7.57 21.38 -14.34
C VAL A 37 -8.14 22.80 -14.45
N GLN A 38 -7.42 23.71 -15.12
CA GLN A 38 -7.83 25.10 -15.28
C GLN A 38 -9.07 25.25 -16.18
N SER A 39 -9.33 24.26 -17.04
CA SER A 39 -10.51 24.23 -17.92
C SER A 39 -11.80 23.73 -17.25
N LEU A 40 -11.71 23.11 -16.07
CA LEU A 40 -12.85 22.52 -15.37
C LEU A 40 -13.73 23.58 -14.72
N SER A 41 -15.05 23.37 -14.70
CA SER A 41 -15.95 24.18 -13.89
C SER A 41 -15.74 23.90 -12.40
N ASP A 42 -16.15 24.83 -11.52
CA ASP A 42 -16.09 24.59 -10.07
C ASP A 42 -16.95 23.39 -9.66
N GLY A 43 -18.04 23.12 -10.39
CA GLY A 43 -18.87 21.91 -10.20
C GLY A 43 -18.08 20.64 -10.48
N ASP A 44 -17.32 20.61 -11.58
CA ASP A 44 -16.49 19.46 -11.96
C ASP A 44 -15.32 19.25 -10.99
N LEU A 45 -14.68 20.33 -10.53
CA LEU A 45 -13.64 20.26 -9.50
C LEU A 45 -14.16 19.62 -8.22
N ARG A 46 -15.35 20.04 -7.73
CA ARG A 46 -15.99 19.42 -6.57
C ARG A 46 -16.40 17.98 -6.83
N GLY A 47 -16.87 17.68 -8.05
CA GLY A 47 -17.18 16.32 -8.49
C GLY A 47 -15.98 15.38 -8.34
N ARG A 48 -14.84 15.76 -8.94
CA ARG A 48 -13.59 15.00 -8.87
C ARG A 48 -13.04 14.87 -7.46
N LEU A 49 -13.09 15.93 -6.66
CA LEU A 49 -12.74 15.88 -5.25
C LEU A 49 -13.63 14.88 -4.48
N GLY A 50 -14.93 14.88 -4.78
CA GLY A 50 -15.89 13.95 -4.21
C GLY A 50 -15.65 12.48 -4.57
N GLU A 51 -15.20 12.22 -5.80
CA GLU A 51 -14.74 10.90 -6.27
C GLU A 51 -13.48 10.44 -5.53
N LEU A 52 -12.65 11.39 -5.10
CA LEU A 52 -11.43 11.16 -4.31
C LEU A 52 -11.66 11.23 -2.80
N GLY A 53 -12.92 11.18 -2.34
CA GLY A 53 -13.27 11.12 -0.93
C GLY A 53 -13.19 12.45 -0.17
N VAL A 54 -13.10 13.59 -0.87
CA VAL A 54 -13.02 14.94 -0.29
C VAL A 54 -14.38 15.65 -0.36
N ASP A 55 -14.77 16.29 0.73
CA ASP A 55 -15.95 17.15 0.82
C ASP A 55 -15.54 18.61 0.65
N ALA A 56 -15.94 19.21 -0.47
CA ALA A 56 -15.69 20.60 -0.76
C ALA A 56 -16.99 21.40 -0.65
N ALA A 57 -16.98 22.41 0.22
CA ALA A 57 -18.12 23.30 0.41
C ALA A 57 -18.49 24.03 -0.90
N ALA A 58 -19.77 24.37 -1.05
CA ALA A 58 -20.27 25.03 -2.25
C ALA A 58 -19.67 26.43 -2.46
N ASP A 59 -19.22 27.08 -1.39
CA ASP A 59 -18.58 28.40 -1.36
C ASP A 59 -17.05 28.34 -1.31
N ALA A 60 -16.44 27.15 -1.38
CA ALA A 60 -15.00 27.00 -1.38
C ALA A 60 -14.36 27.76 -2.57
N PRO A 61 -13.32 28.59 -2.34
CA PRO A 61 -12.63 29.30 -3.41
C PRO A 61 -12.07 28.34 -4.46
N ARG A 62 -12.15 28.72 -5.74
CA ARG A 62 -11.64 27.90 -6.85
C ARG A 62 -10.18 27.46 -6.64
N GLU A 63 -9.31 28.38 -6.22
CA GLU A 63 -7.90 28.10 -5.93
C GLU A 63 -7.73 26.98 -4.87
N SER A 64 -8.60 26.94 -3.86
CA SER A 64 -8.61 25.88 -2.85
C SER A 64 -9.03 24.53 -3.44
N LEU A 65 -10.01 24.53 -4.36
CA LEU A 65 -10.44 23.32 -5.07
C LEU A 65 -9.31 22.76 -5.95
N GLU A 66 -8.67 23.62 -6.75
CA GLU A 66 -7.57 23.24 -7.64
C GLU A 66 -6.36 22.74 -6.84
N THR A 67 -6.00 23.45 -5.77
CA THR A 67 -4.90 23.06 -4.87
C THR A 67 -5.17 21.70 -4.24
N ALA A 68 -6.35 21.52 -3.64
CA ALA A 68 -6.73 20.24 -3.03
C ALA A 68 -6.73 19.11 -4.05
N LEU A 69 -7.27 19.32 -5.26
CA LEU A 69 -7.29 18.30 -6.31
C LEU A 69 -5.86 17.91 -6.71
N GLY A 70 -4.95 18.87 -6.86
CA GLY A 70 -3.54 18.60 -7.12
C GLY A 70 -2.85 17.79 -6.02
N ILE A 71 -3.25 18.00 -4.76
CA ILE A 71 -2.74 17.23 -3.60
C ILE A 71 -3.30 15.81 -3.61
N VAL A 72 -4.63 15.65 -3.64
CA VAL A 72 -5.28 14.35 -3.45
C VAL A 72 -5.22 13.43 -4.67
N ALA A 73 -4.95 13.98 -5.86
CA ALA A 73 -4.67 13.21 -7.06
C ALA A 73 -3.26 12.59 -7.05
N SER A 74 -2.38 13.01 -6.12
CA SER A 74 -1.06 12.40 -5.97
C SER A 74 -1.18 10.96 -5.45
N PRO A 75 -0.51 9.98 -6.07
CA PRO A 75 -0.46 8.60 -5.57
C PRO A 75 0.05 8.49 -4.12
N ASP A 76 0.88 9.44 -3.68
CA ASP A 76 1.48 9.45 -2.34
C ASP A 76 0.57 10.01 -1.24
N PHE A 77 -0.41 10.87 -1.58
CA PHE A 77 -1.20 11.55 -0.56
C PHE A 77 -2.01 10.55 0.25
N TRP A 78 -2.84 9.75 -0.42
CA TRP A 78 -3.68 8.77 0.25
C TRP A 78 -2.89 7.65 0.89
N ARG A 79 -1.70 7.32 0.39
CA ARG A 79 -0.79 6.38 1.07
C ARG A 79 -0.41 6.88 2.48
N ARG A 80 -0.02 8.15 2.57
CA ARG A 80 0.42 8.79 3.83
C ARG A 80 -0.73 9.16 4.76
N HIS A 81 -1.90 9.45 4.20
CA HIS A 81 -3.07 9.99 4.92
C HIS A 81 -4.32 9.10 4.80
N HIS A 82 -4.14 7.79 4.56
CA HIS A 82 -5.26 6.85 4.39
C HIS A 82 -6.20 6.83 5.60
N ASP A 83 -5.69 7.12 6.79
CA ASP A 83 -6.41 7.12 8.06
C ASP A 83 -7.46 8.24 8.17
N LEU A 84 -7.35 9.26 7.31
CA LEU A 84 -8.34 10.31 7.17
C LEU A 84 -9.49 9.90 6.24
N HIS A 85 -9.23 9.00 5.30
CA HIS A 85 -10.20 8.63 4.26
C HIS A 85 -11.46 7.93 4.84
N PRO A 86 -12.68 8.21 4.34
CA PRO A 86 -13.91 7.52 4.78
C PRO A 86 -13.81 5.99 4.74
N ASN A 87 -13.13 5.50 3.71
CA ASN A 87 -12.98 4.08 3.42
C ASN A 87 -11.68 3.47 3.98
N LYS A 88 -11.02 4.11 4.95
CA LYS A 88 -9.73 3.65 5.50
C LYS A 88 -9.68 2.18 5.94
N SER A 89 -10.80 1.64 6.39
CA SER A 89 -10.88 0.24 6.82
C SER A 89 -10.56 -0.75 5.70
N ARG A 90 -10.75 -0.35 4.43
CA ARG A 90 -10.47 -1.21 3.27
C ARG A 90 -8.99 -1.54 3.13
N VAL A 91 -8.10 -0.59 3.41
CA VAL A 91 -6.64 -0.76 3.26
C VAL A 91 -5.93 -1.01 4.58
N LYS A 92 -6.60 -0.75 5.72
CA LYS A 92 -5.98 -0.73 7.06
C LYS A 92 -5.19 -2.01 7.37
N ASN A 93 -5.80 -3.18 7.18
CA ASN A 93 -5.16 -4.45 7.53
C ASN A 93 -3.99 -4.76 6.59
N TRP A 94 -4.13 -4.43 5.31
CA TRP A 94 -3.08 -4.60 4.31
C TRP A 94 -1.86 -3.73 4.63
N LEU A 95 -2.06 -2.43 4.89
CA LEU A 95 -1.00 -1.51 5.31
C LEU A 95 -0.36 -1.90 6.66
N TRP A 96 -1.14 -2.47 7.58
CA TRP A 96 -0.59 -3.00 8.82
C TRP A 96 0.36 -4.18 8.58
N VAL A 97 0.02 -5.10 7.67
CA VAL A 97 0.92 -6.19 7.27
C VAL A 97 2.20 -5.64 6.65
N HIS A 98 2.10 -4.64 5.75
CA HIS A 98 3.27 -4.00 5.15
C HIS A 98 4.17 -3.36 6.21
N SER A 99 3.59 -2.60 7.13
CA SER A 99 4.33 -2.03 8.26
C SER A 99 5.06 -3.11 9.08
N ARG A 100 4.40 -4.26 9.32
CA ARG A 100 5.00 -5.38 10.03
C ARG A 100 6.17 -6.02 9.28
N PHE A 101 6.10 -6.08 7.95
CA PHE A 101 7.18 -6.57 7.11
C PHE A 101 8.39 -5.64 7.12
N ARG A 102 8.17 -4.32 7.07
CA ARG A 102 9.27 -3.34 7.23
C ARG A 102 10.03 -3.55 8.53
N THR A 103 9.32 -3.65 9.65
CA THR A 103 9.95 -3.92 10.95
C THR A 103 10.67 -5.28 10.97
N GLN A 104 10.05 -6.34 10.43
CA GLN A 104 10.67 -7.68 10.45
C GLN A 104 11.93 -7.77 9.57
N ALA A 105 11.96 -7.10 8.43
CA ALA A 105 13.14 -7.00 7.59
C ALA A 105 14.28 -6.29 8.33
N HIS A 106 13.97 -5.16 8.98
CA HIS A 106 14.92 -4.43 9.80
C HIS A 106 15.47 -5.26 10.96
N ASP A 107 14.60 -5.93 11.72
CA ASP A 107 14.98 -6.80 12.84
C ASP A 107 15.98 -7.91 12.41
N LEU A 108 15.84 -8.41 11.16
CA LEU A 108 16.75 -9.42 10.60
C LEU A 108 18.12 -8.83 10.26
N VAL A 109 18.17 -7.60 9.74
CA VAL A 109 19.42 -6.88 9.47
C VAL A 109 20.16 -6.58 10.77
N GLU A 110 19.46 -6.07 11.80
CA GLU A 110 20.06 -5.82 13.12
C GLU A 110 20.63 -7.11 13.74
N MET A 111 19.89 -8.22 13.61
CA MET A 111 20.35 -9.52 14.08
C MET A 111 21.61 -9.99 13.35
N ALA A 112 21.64 -9.88 12.01
CA ALA A 112 22.82 -10.24 11.23
C ALA A 112 24.03 -9.34 11.54
N GLU A 113 23.80 -8.05 11.80
CA GLU A 113 24.85 -7.12 12.18
C GLU A 113 25.45 -7.46 13.54
N ALA A 114 24.61 -7.80 14.53
CA ALA A 114 25.07 -8.28 15.83
C ALA A 114 25.91 -9.57 15.70
N LEU A 115 25.43 -10.54 14.91
CA LEU A 115 26.13 -11.80 14.64
C LEU A 115 27.45 -11.60 13.86
N SER A 116 27.54 -10.58 13.00
CA SER A 116 28.79 -10.28 12.30
C SER A 116 29.88 -9.70 13.21
N LYS A 117 29.48 -9.05 14.32
CA LYS A 117 30.37 -8.47 15.33
C LYS A 117 30.74 -9.50 16.40
N ASP A 118 29.80 -10.35 16.77
CA ASP A 118 29.96 -11.41 17.78
C ASP A 118 29.90 -12.79 17.13
N GLY A 119 31.05 -13.24 16.63
CA GLY A 119 31.19 -14.48 15.84
C GLY A 119 30.83 -15.79 16.57
N ASN A 120 30.46 -15.72 17.86
CA ASN A 120 30.09 -16.89 18.68
C ASN A 120 28.58 -17.10 18.84
N ALA A 121 27.74 -16.17 18.37
CA ALA A 121 26.30 -16.29 18.55
C ALA A 121 25.64 -17.27 17.55
N PRO A 122 24.68 -18.10 18.00
CA PRO A 122 24.11 -19.17 17.18
C PRO A 122 23.24 -18.64 16.03
N LYS A 123 23.66 -18.91 14.80
CA LYS A 123 23.01 -18.49 13.54
C LYS A 123 21.66 -19.16 13.28
N SER A 124 21.35 -20.25 13.98
CA SER A 124 20.10 -21.01 13.84
C SER A 124 18.85 -20.17 14.09
N ASN A 125 18.93 -19.20 15.00
CA ASN A 125 17.82 -18.28 15.28
C ASN A 125 17.54 -17.32 14.10
N LEU A 126 18.60 -16.76 13.50
CA LEU A 126 18.47 -15.89 12.31
C LEU A 126 17.85 -16.67 11.14
N ARG A 127 18.35 -17.88 10.88
CA ARG A 127 17.81 -18.75 9.83
C ARG A 127 16.34 -19.08 10.05
N ALA A 128 15.95 -19.48 11.25
CA ALA A 128 14.55 -19.80 11.54
C ALA A 128 13.63 -18.57 11.39
N LYS A 129 14.09 -17.39 11.82
CA LYS A 129 13.34 -16.14 11.67
C LYS A 129 13.22 -15.71 10.21
N PHE A 130 14.31 -15.81 9.44
CA PHE A 130 14.30 -15.49 8.01
C PHE A 130 13.35 -16.42 7.25
N ALA A 131 13.47 -17.74 7.42
CA ALA A 131 12.59 -18.70 6.77
C ALA A 131 11.09 -18.46 7.08
N LYS A 132 10.77 -18.16 8.35
CA LYS A 132 9.40 -17.80 8.76
C LYS A 132 8.94 -16.48 8.13
N PHE A 133 9.83 -15.51 8.00
CA PHE A 133 9.52 -14.22 7.39
C PHE A 133 9.28 -14.37 5.88
N SER A 134 10.18 -15.05 5.15
CA SER A 134 10.04 -15.31 3.72
C SER A 134 8.74 -16.05 3.40
N GLY A 135 8.36 -17.07 4.19
CA GLY A 135 7.08 -17.76 3.98
C GLY A 135 5.85 -16.86 4.20
N LYS A 136 5.94 -15.82 5.04
CA LYS A 136 4.86 -14.82 5.17
C LYS A 136 4.79 -13.89 3.98
N ILE A 137 5.94 -13.45 3.45
CA ILE A 137 6.00 -12.64 2.24
C ILE A 137 5.39 -13.43 1.09
N GLU A 138 5.80 -14.67 0.87
CA GLU A 138 5.27 -15.53 -0.19
C GLU A 138 3.74 -15.71 -0.09
N SER A 139 3.23 -16.01 1.11
CA SER A 139 1.78 -16.14 1.31
C SER A 139 1.02 -14.83 1.09
N HIS A 140 1.63 -13.69 1.38
CA HIS A 140 1.03 -12.37 1.17
C HIS A 140 1.02 -11.99 -0.31
N SER A 141 2.15 -12.17 -1.00
CA SER A 141 2.27 -11.99 -2.46
C SER A 141 1.30 -12.88 -3.23
N GLN A 142 1.11 -14.14 -2.80
CA GLN A 142 0.11 -15.02 -3.39
C GLN A 142 -1.32 -14.48 -3.23
N PHE A 143 -1.66 -13.94 -2.05
CA PHE A 143 -2.95 -13.28 -1.83
C PHE A 143 -3.12 -12.08 -2.77
N GLU A 144 -2.08 -11.26 -2.89
CA GLU A 144 -2.08 -10.09 -3.75
C GLU A 144 -2.32 -10.47 -5.21
N ASP A 145 -1.52 -11.39 -5.74
CA ASP A 145 -1.58 -11.81 -7.14
C ASP A 145 -2.93 -12.42 -7.50
N THR A 146 -3.45 -13.28 -6.64
CA THR A 146 -4.63 -14.10 -6.96
C THR A 146 -5.96 -13.41 -6.69
N GLN A 147 -5.99 -12.41 -5.80
CA GLN A 147 -7.23 -11.79 -5.33
C GLN A 147 -7.21 -10.27 -5.51
N LEU A 148 -6.24 -9.58 -4.90
CA LEU A 148 -6.21 -8.11 -4.90
C LEU A 148 -5.84 -7.55 -6.27
N PHE A 149 -4.65 -7.86 -6.77
CA PHE A 149 -4.14 -7.39 -8.06
C PHE A 149 -5.02 -7.90 -9.20
N LYS A 150 -5.51 -9.14 -9.09
CA LYS A 150 -6.44 -9.72 -10.06
C LYS A 150 -7.69 -8.85 -10.26
N TYR A 151 -8.32 -8.39 -9.20
CA TYR A 151 -9.49 -7.50 -9.32
C TYR A 151 -9.14 -6.22 -10.08
N PHE A 152 -8.02 -5.58 -9.71
CA PHE A 152 -7.59 -4.34 -10.37
C PHE A 152 -7.21 -4.57 -11.83
N TYR A 153 -6.55 -5.67 -12.14
CA TYR A 153 -6.21 -6.09 -13.50
C TYR A 153 -7.47 -6.27 -14.36
N ASP A 154 -8.48 -6.98 -13.83
CA ASP A 154 -9.69 -7.32 -14.57
C ASP A 154 -10.63 -6.11 -14.78
N HIS A 155 -10.64 -5.15 -13.85
CA HIS A 155 -11.62 -4.06 -13.82
C HIS A 155 -11.08 -2.65 -14.05
N HIS A 156 -9.76 -2.44 -14.01
CA HIS A 156 -9.13 -1.13 -14.19
C HIS A 156 -8.04 -1.20 -15.26
N PRO A 157 -8.39 -1.06 -16.56
CA PRO A 157 -7.44 -1.20 -17.67
C PRO A 157 -6.21 -0.31 -17.56
N SER A 158 -6.36 0.88 -16.95
CA SER A 158 -5.28 1.85 -16.75
C SER A 158 -4.19 1.40 -15.79
N CYS A 159 -4.41 0.37 -14.97
CA CYS A 159 -3.39 -0.15 -14.05
C CYS A 159 -2.84 -1.52 -14.44
N LYS A 160 -3.22 -2.10 -15.60
CA LYS A 160 -2.75 -3.42 -16.01
C LYS A 160 -1.22 -3.53 -16.06
N ALA A 161 -0.56 -2.59 -16.72
CA ALA A 161 0.91 -2.56 -16.79
C ALA A 161 1.57 -2.46 -15.40
N GLU A 162 0.98 -1.66 -14.52
CA GLU A 162 1.46 -1.51 -13.13
C GLU A 162 1.27 -2.82 -12.34
N MET A 163 0.14 -3.51 -12.50
CA MET A 163 -0.09 -4.82 -11.86
C MET A 163 0.85 -5.89 -12.43
N ASP A 164 1.07 -5.93 -13.75
CA ASP A 164 2.01 -6.86 -14.38
C ASP A 164 3.43 -6.67 -13.83
N ASP A 165 3.86 -5.43 -13.63
CA ASP A 165 5.19 -5.12 -13.11
C ASP A 165 5.33 -5.47 -11.62
N LEU A 166 4.28 -5.26 -10.81
CA LEU A 166 4.26 -5.70 -9.41
C LEU A 166 4.28 -7.23 -9.30
N GLN A 167 3.50 -7.94 -10.12
CA GLN A 167 3.50 -9.41 -10.15
C GLN A 167 4.86 -10.00 -10.54
N LYS A 168 5.57 -9.39 -11.50
CA LYS A 168 6.94 -9.80 -11.84
C LYS A 168 7.88 -9.68 -10.64
N GLN A 169 7.76 -8.60 -9.86
CA GLN A 169 8.61 -8.39 -8.68
C GLN A 169 8.43 -9.50 -7.63
N HIS A 170 7.21 -10.05 -7.46
CA HIS A 170 6.98 -11.22 -6.59
C HIS A 170 7.78 -12.45 -7.03
N THR A 171 7.87 -12.70 -8.35
CA THR A 171 8.66 -13.81 -8.88
C THR A 171 10.17 -13.57 -8.80
N ASP A 172 10.59 -12.31 -8.76
CA ASP A 172 11.99 -11.89 -8.78
C ASP A 172 12.62 -11.66 -7.40
N LEU A 173 11.93 -11.99 -6.30
CA LEU A 173 12.49 -12.08 -4.93
C LEU A 173 13.52 -13.23 -4.77
N ARG A 174 14.29 -13.54 -5.83
CA ARG A 174 15.40 -14.51 -5.88
C ARG A 174 16.47 -14.28 -4.83
N GLN A 175 16.57 -13.05 -4.33
CA GLN A 175 17.46 -12.69 -3.22
C GLN A 175 17.16 -13.53 -1.96
N ALA A 176 15.92 -13.96 -1.74
CA ALA A 176 15.57 -14.84 -0.62
C ALA A 176 16.22 -16.22 -0.72
N GLN A 177 16.39 -16.75 -1.95
CA GLN A 177 17.10 -18.01 -2.17
C GLN A 177 18.59 -17.87 -1.86
N GLY A 178 19.20 -16.74 -2.26
CA GLY A 178 20.60 -16.42 -1.95
C GLY A 178 20.87 -16.34 -0.44
N ILE A 179 19.97 -15.71 0.32
CA ILE A 179 20.07 -15.61 1.79
C ILE A 179 19.95 -16.98 2.44
N ASN A 180 18.98 -17.81 2.04
CA ASN A 180 18.83 -19.16 2.57
C ASN A 180 20.07 -20.02 2.29
N ALA A 181 20.59 -19.97 1.05
CA ALA A 181 21.81 -20.68 0.68
C ALA A 181 23.02 -20.20 1.51
N ALA A 182 23.17 -18.90 1.74
CA ALA A 182 24.24 -18.36 2.59
C ALA A 182 24.11 -18.82 4.05
N LEU A 183 22.89 -18.85 4.59
CA LEU A 183 22.59 -19.31 5.95
C LEU A 183 22.71 -20.84 6.14
N GLU A 184 22.72 -21.61 5.04
CA GLU A 184 22.84 -23.07 5.04
C GLU A 184 24.29 -23.57 5.00
N LYS A 185 25.25 -22.72 4.61
CA LYS A 185 26.66 -23.09 4.57
C LYS A 185 27.22 -23.30 5.98
N ASP A 186 27.88 -24.43 6.20
CA ASP A 186 28.73 -24.63 7.37
C ASP A 186 29.84 -23.56 7.37
N GLY A 187 29.93 -22.79 8.45
CA GLY A 187 30.86 -21.66 8.52
C GLY A 187 30.43 -20.40 7.76
N ALA A 188 29.12 -20.23 7.46
CA ALA A 188 28.56 -19.06 6.76
C ALA A 188 29.23 -17.72 7.15
N ASP A 189 29.68 -16.95 6.16
CA ASP A 189 30.22 -15.62 6.40
C ASP A 189 29.07 -14.67 6.78
N MET A 190 29.07 -14.20 8.03
CA MET A 190 28.02 -13.28 8.50
C MET A 190 28.12 -11.90 7.85
N GLY A 191 29.28 -11.52 7.31
CA GLY A 191 29.42 -10.33 6.47
C GLY A 191 28.66 -10.49 5.15
N GLU A 192 28.79 -11.64 4.48
CA GLU A 192 28.02 -11.98 3.27
C GLU A 192 26.51 -11.96 3.56
N VAL A 193 26.08 -12.64 4.63
CA VAL A 193 24.66 -12.70 5.04
C VAL A 193 24.10 -11.31 5.35
N LEU A 194 24.86 -10.46 6.04
CA LEU A 194 24.45 -9.09 6.35
C LEU A 194 24.24 -8.25 5.08
N LEU A 195 25.16 -8.34 4.12
CA LEU A 195 25.05 -7.63 2.84
C LEU A 195 23.81 -8.07 2.06
N LEU A 196 23.55 -9.38 2.00
CA LEU A 196 22.37 -9.94 1.34
C LEU A 196 21.07 -9.48 2.02
N LEU A 197 21.02 -9.47 3.36
CA LEU A 197 19.84 -9.01 4.10
C LEU A 197 19.58 -7.51 3.94
N LYS A 198 20.62 -6.67 3.88
CA LYS A 198 20.48 -5.24 3.59
C LYS A 198 19.92 -4.99 2.19
N ALA A 199 20.44 -5.69 1.19
CA ALA A 199 19.92 -5.60 -0.19
C ALA A 199 18.46 -6.06 -0.27
N TYR A 200 18.12 -7.15 0.43
CA TYR A 200 16.75 -7.67 0.51
C TYR A 200 15.79 -6.72 1.23
N GLU A 201 16.22 -6.10 2.34
CA GLU A 201 15.44 -5.07 3.03
C GLU A 201 15.14 -3.90 2.08
N GLU A 202 16.16 -3.37 1.39
CA GLU A 202 15.99 -2.25 0.46
C GLU A 202 15.02 -2.58 -0.68
N GLU A 203 15.18 -3.75 -1.32
CA GLU A 203 14.28 -4.19 -2.39
C GLU A 203 12.85 -4.35 -1.89
N LEU A 204 12.66 -4.99 -0.73
CA LEU A 204 11.35 -5.15 -0.12
C LEU A 204 10.71 -3.80 0.19
N LEU A 205 11.45 -2.83 0.73
CA LEU A 205 10.93 -1.51 1.03
C LEU A 205 10.48 -0.77 -0.24
N ARG A 206 11.28 -0.85 -1.31
CA ARG A 206 10.93 -0.28 -2.63
C ARG A 206 9.68 -0.93 -3.21
N HIS A 207 9.60 -2.26 -3.13
CA HIS A 207 8.46 -3.03 -3.61
C HIS A 207 7.17 -2.67 -2.86
N LEU A 208 7.18 -2.74 -1.52
CA LEU A 208 6.02 -2.37 -0.70
C LEU A 208 5.56 -0.92 -0.95
N GLU A 209 6.50 0.00 -1.18
CA GLU A 209 6.14 1.37 -1.55
C GLU A 209 5.50 1.47 -2.94
N ALA A 210 6.00 0.72 -3.93
CA ALA A 210 5.43 0.67 -5.27
C ALA A 210 3.98 0.16 -5.24
N GLU A 211 3.72 -0.94 -4.51
CA GLU A 211 2.38 -1.47 -4.30
C GLU A 211 1.45 -0.45 -3.64
N GLU A 212 1.93 0.22 -2.59
CA GLU A 212 1.12 1.19 -1.85
C GLU A 212 0.76 2.41 -2.71
N ARG A 213 1.71 2.91 -3.51
CA ARG A 213 1.48 4.01 -4.47
C ARG A 213 0.46 3.59 -5.51
N ALA A 214 0.56 2.36 -6.00
CA ALA A 214 -0.37 1.80 -6.97
C ALA A 214 -1.79 1.66 -6.38
N LEU A 215 -1.92 1.05 -5.21
CA LEU A 215 -3.22 0.49 -4.82
C LEU A 215 -3.98 1.34 -3.83
N VAL A 216 -3.31 2.04 -2.90
CA VAL A 216 -4.01 2.67 -1.77
C VAL A 216 -5.06 3.66 -2.26
N HIS A 217 -4.69 4.57 -3.16
CA HIS A 217 -5.61 5.57 -3.67
C HIS A 217 -6.77 4.94 -4.46
N ARG A 218 -6.51 3.90 -5.27
CA ARG A 218 -7.54 3.23 -6.09
C ARG A 218 -8.52 2.45 -5.21
N TRP A 219 -8.00 1.72 -4.24
CA TRP A 219 -8.78 0.87 -3.35
C TRP A 219 -9.67 1.69 -2.40
N LEU A 220 -9.15 2.80 -1.88
CA LEU A 220 -9.92 3.75 -1.08
C LEU A 220 -11.08 4.36 -1.87
N ASN A 221 -10.89 4.61 -3.17
CA ASN A 221 -11.86 5.30 -4.03
C ASN A 221 -12.79 4.37 -4.83
N LEU A 222 -12.78 3.05 -4.59
CA LEU A 222 -13.81 2.17 -5.15
C LEU A 222 -15.20 2.64 -4.69
N ASP A 223 -16.13 2.77 -5.62
CA ASP A 223 -17.52 3.01 -5.25
C ASP A 223 -18.14 1.80 -4.54
N ALA A 224 -19.41 1.91 -4.10
CA ALA A 224 -20.07 0.83 -3.38
C ALA A 224 -20.26 -0.45 -4.22
N GLN A 225 -20.50 -0.31 -5.53
CA GLN A 225 -20.69 -1.43 -6.46
C GLN A 225 -19.35 -2.09 -6.79
N GLN A 226 -18.33 -1.29 -7.11
CA GLN A 226 -16.95 -1.74 -7.30
C GLN A 226 -16.43 -2.45 -6.06
N TYR A 227 -16.63 -1.89 -4.86
CA TYR A 227 -16.21 -2.56 -3.63
C TYR A 227 -16.97 -3.88 -3.39
N LYS A 228 -18.27 -3.92 -3.69
CA LYS A 228 -19.05 -5.16 -3.61
C LYS A 228 -18.52 -6.22 -4.58
N GLN A 229 -18.12 -5.82 -5.79
CA GLN A 229 -17.52 -6.69 -6.79
C GLN A 229 -16.11 -7.15 -6.35
N TYR A 230 -15.27 -6.25 -5.85
CA TYR A 230 -13.97 -6.61 -5.26
C TYR A 230 -14.12 -7.70 -4.19
N ARG A 231 -15.11 -7.60 -3.31
CA ARG A 231 -15.36 -8.61 -2.27
C ARG A 231 -15.66 -10.01 -2.83
N THR A 232 -16.06 -10.16 -4.09
CA THR A 232 -16.25 -11.50 -4.69
C THR A 232 -14.93 -12.16 -5.10
N TYR A 233 -13.84 -11.41 -5.18
CA TYR A 233 -12.49 -11.95 -5.41
C TYR A 233 -11.86 -12.48 -4.13
N LEU A 234 -12.32 -12.01 -2.96
CA LEU A 234 -11.75 -12.42 -1.68
C LEU A 234 -12.27 -13.81 -1.28
N SER A 235 -11.34 -14.72 -1.00
CA SER A 235 -11.70 -15.96 -0.29
C SER A 235 -12.24 -15.63 1.09
N TRP A 236 -12.99 -16.56 1.70
CA TRP A 236 -13.68 -16.32 2.97
C TRP A 236 -12.74 -15.86 4.10
N VAL A 237 -11.50 -16.36 4.12
CA VAL A 237 -10.45 -15.96 5.08
C VAL A 237 -10.14 -14.48 4.96
N TYR A 238 -9.90 -13.97 3.74
CA TYR A 238 -9.60 -12.55 3.51
C TYR A 238 -10.86 -11.68 3.55
N GLY A 239 -12.03 -12.19 3.14
CA GLY A 239 -13.29 -11.47 3.20
C GLY A 239 -13.79 -11.17 4.62
N ALA A 240 -13.31 -11.88 5.63
CA ALA A 240 -13.54 -11.54 7.04
C ALA A 240 -12.61 -10.44 7.55
N MET A 241 -11.43 -10.29 6.92
CA MET A 241 -10.44 -9.27 7.28
C MET A 241 -10.67 -7.92 6.60
N TYR A 242 -11.30 -7.89 5.43
CA TYR A 242 -11.56 -6.68 4.61
C TYR A 242 -13.07 -6.44 4.38
#